data_AF-U2WDH8-F1
#
_entry.id   AF-U2WDH8-F1
#
_cell.length_a   1.000
_cell.length_b   1.000
_cell.length_c   1.000
_cell.angle_alpha   90.00
_cell.angle_beta   90.00
_cell.angle_gamma   90.00
#
_symmetry.space_group_name_H-M   'P 1'
#
loop_
_entity.id
_entity.type
_entity.pdbx_description
1 polymer ?
#
loop_
_entity_poly.entity_id
_entity_poly.type
_entity_poly.pdbx_seq_one_letter_code
_entity_poly.pdbx_strand_id
1 'polypeptide(L)'
;MSVFTPPQISLDKLRSMGDIKEYLRDLNRKIRFLSENVDRDNFDPEEYRKIYSNGDRSVELYHSIDEFKIEAKKKSEGLLARIRQTADEISLLAEKGTITNEVNISTEKIFIHGNKLWVNSENFVLDDVGNMSMRGDIYAKSGYFGGYAIAEEGGKQYLKADNGVVRAATLAGTNIMTDKLDIATDEDISGCSIDFSNCHVKSNRNSYFGWFYSDNVTASKDIYAHCGSADVVECAGKIFCYDYWSDNQGIAYSDRRLKEEIREIPDEEALRYILSLRPVEYELKDEAGVHYGLIAQDIIGEGDPYHLVEEMEDGYYCINYESLDALIAGAMRQQEREMEGIGVGL
;
A
#
# COMPACT_ATOMS: atom_id res chain seq x y z
N MET A 1 37.77 -32.72 44.65
CA MET A 1 37.51 -33.89 45.51
C MET A 1 38.79 -34.71 45.61
N SER A 2 39.26 -34.99 46.82
CA SER A 2 40.44 -35.85 47.03
C SER A 2 40.06 -37.31 46.81
N VAL A 3 40.63 -37.94 45.79
CA VAL A 3 40.44 -39.37 45.52
C VAL A 3 41.18 -40.18 46.59
N PHE A 4 40.44 -40.96 47.37
CA PHE A 4 41.03 -41.93 48.30
C PHE A 4 41.73 -43.01 47.47
N THR A 5 43.06 -43.02 47.50
CA THR A 5 43.86 -44.08 46.89
C THR A 5 44.18 -45.10 47.99
N PRO A 6 43.67 -46.34 47.94
CA PRO A 6 43.99 -47.32 48.96
C PRO A 6 45.50 -47.64 48.87
N PRO A 7 46.25 -47.54 49.97
CA PRO A 7 47.64 -47.99 49.96
C PRO A 7 47.67 -49.50 49.73
N GLN A 8 48.36 -49.94 48.68
CA GLN A 8 48.70 -51.35 48.50
C GLN A 8 49.64 -51.78 49.63
N ILE A 9 49.22 -52.74 50.44
CA ILE A 9 50.03 -53.31 51.50
C ILE A 9 50.59 -54.63 50.98
N SER A 10 51.91 -54.73 50.81
CA SER A 10 52.53 -56.01 50.51
C SER A 10 52.59 -56.88 51.77
N LEU A 11 52.17 -58.14 51.62
CA LEU A 11 52.10 -59.15 52.68
C LEU A 11 53.46 -59.41 53.35
N ASP A 12 54.54 -58.98 52.73
CA ASP A 12 55.94 -59.18 53.09
C ASP A 12 56.36 -58.48 54.41
N LYS A 13 55.53 -57.55 54.90
CA LYS A 13 55.76 -56.75 56.13
C LYS A 13 55.07 -57.31 57.39
N LEU A 14 54.25 -58.36 57.29
CA LEU A 14 53.57 -58.96 58.45
C LEU A 14 54.44 -60.05 59.09
N ARG A 15 55.40 -59.65 59.95
CA ARG A 15 56.39 -60.58 60.51
C ARG A 15 56.23 -60.85 62.01
N SER A 16 55.33 -60.14 62.70
CA SER A 16 55.06 -60.36 64.13
C SER A 16 53.56 -60.29 64.47
N MET A 17 53.19 -60.89 65.61
CA MET A 17 51.82 -60.83 66.16
C MET A 17 51.39 -59.39 66.49
N GLY A 18 52.35 -58.48 66.73
CA GLY A 18 52.10 -57.05 66.91
C GLY A 18 51.62 -56.40 65.63
N ASP A 19 52.29 -56.67 64.52
CA ASP A 19 51.95 -56.13 63.19
C ASP A 19 50.56 -56.60 62.73
N ILE A 20 50.22 -57.86 63.02
CA ILE A 20 48.90 -58.43 62.71
C ILE A 20 47.80 -57.74 63.54
N LYS A 21 48.05 -57.45 64.82
CA LYS A 21 47.08 -56.74 65.67
C LYS A 21 46.89 -55.29 65.25
N GLU A 22 47.96 -54.63 64.85
CA GLU A 22 47.90 -53.25 64.35
C GLU A 22 47.17 -53.19 63.01
N TYR A 23 47.43 -54.16 62.12
CA TYR A 23 46.71 -54.35 60.87
C TYR A 23 45.21 -54.58 61.08
N LEU A 24 44.83 -55.49 62.00
CA LEU A 24 43.42 -55.73 62.34
C LEU A 24 42.74 -54.53 62.99
N ARG A 25 43.49 -53.71 63.75
CA ARG A 25 42.98 -52.44 64.31
C ARG A 25 42.77 -51.40 63.22
N ASP A 26 43.69 -51.28 62.27
CA ASP A 26 43.57 -50.35 61.16
C ASP A 26 42.44 -50.75 60.20
N LEU A 27 42.29 -52.05 59.92
CA LEU A 27 41.13 -52.61 59.21
C LEU A 27 39.83 -52.32 59.95
N ASN A 28 39.75 -52.55 61.26
CA ASN A 28 38.53 -52.23 62.02
C ASN A 28 38.22 -50.73 62.04
N ARG A 29 39.24 -49.86 62.11
CA ARG A 29 39.05 -48.41 61.98
C ARG A 29 38.53 -48.04 60.59
N LYS A 30 39.05 -48.66 59.54
CA LYS A 30 38.60 -48.46 58.15
C LYS A 30 37.19 -48.97 57.92
N ILE A 31 36.86 -50.17 58.41
CA ILE A 31 35.51 -50.73 58.35
C ILE A 31 34.54 -49.85 59.14
N ARG A 32 34.95 -49.33 60.29
CA ARG A 32 34.13 -48.41 61.09
C ARG A 32 33.94 -47.06 60.40
N PHE A 33 34.99 -46.49 59.80
CA PHE A 33 34.89 -45.28 58.99
C PHE A 33 33.98 -45.49 57.77
N LEU A 34 34.12 -46.62 57.06
CA LEU A 34 33.21 -46.99 55.98
C LEU A 34 31.79 -47.17 56.52
N SER A 35 31.58 -47.89 57.63
CA SER A 35 30.25 -48.11 58.20
C SER A 35 29.59 -46.85 58.77
N GLU A 36 30.36 -45.88 59.25
CA GLU A 36 29.88 -44.59 59.77
C GLU A 36 29.67 -43.56 58.64
N ASN A 37 30.28 -43.76 57.45
CA ASN A 37 30.11 -42.93 56.25
C ASN A 37 29.36 -43.65 55.10
N VAL A 38 28.85 -44.86 55.35
CA VAL A 38 27.89 -45.57 54.49
C VAL A 38 26.51 -45.21 55.03
N ASP A 39 26.08 -44.00 54.72
CA ASP A 39 24.65 -43.75 54.63
C ASP A 39 24.12 -44.47 53.39
N ARG A 40 22.84 -44.85 53.42
CA ARG A 40 22.15 -45.63 52.36
C ARG A 40 22.20 -45.00 50.94
N ASP A 41 22.79 -43.81 50.79
CA ASP A 41 22.85 -43.03 49.55
C ASP A 41 24.24 -43.11 48.86
N ASN A 42 25.18 -43.96 49.31
CA ASN A 42 26.58 -43.98 48.83
C ASN A 42 26.93 -45.15 47.89
N PHE A 43 26.05 -45.49 46.95
CA PHE A 43 26.33 -46.50 45.91
C PHE A 43 26.32 -45.89 44.49
N ASP A 44 27.43 -46.15 43.80
CA ASP A 44 27.79 -45.91 42.39
C ASP A 44 28.19 -44.49 41.94
N PRO A 45 29.44 -44.26 41.47
CA PRO A 45 29.89 -42.97 40.90
C PRO A 45 29.25 -42.60 39.56
N GLU A 46 28.47 -43.50 38.96
CA GLU A 46 27.94 -43.31 37.59
C GLU A 46 26.54 -42.66 37.59
N GLU A 47 25.68 -42.97 38.56
CA GLU A 47 24.28 -42.50 38.57
C GLU A 47 23.69 -42.36 39.98
N TYR A 48 23.17 -41.16 40.33
CA TYR A 48 22.40 -40.89 41.53
C TYR A 48 20.89 -40.88 41.23
N ARG A 49 20.11 -41.76 41.89
CA ARG A 49 18.66 -41.84 41.70
C ARG A 49 17.92 -41.93 43.03
N LYS A 50 16.96 -41.01 43.26
CA LYS A 50 16.11 -40.97 44.45
C LYS A 50 14.64 -40.92 44.08
N ILE A 51 13.86 -41.86 44.59
CA ILE A 51 12.43 -41.96 44.32
C ILE A 51 11.67 -41.81 45.64
N TYR A 52 10.73 -40.88 45.68
CA TYR A 52 9.77 -40.71 46.76
C TYR A 52 8.37 -41.00 46.23
N SER A 53 7.67 -41.94 46.85
CA SER A 53 6.28 -42.27 46.49
C SER A 53 5.39 -42.20 47.73
N ASN A 54 4.24 -41.54 47.61
CA ASN A 54 3.21 -41.50 48.64
C ASN A 54 1.83 -41.66 47.98
N GLY A 55 1.26 -42.86 48.09
CA GLY A 55 -0.01 -43.23 47.46
C GLY A 55 0.04 -43.03 45.94
N ASP A 56 -0.76 -42.08 45.46
CA ASP A 56 -0.92 -41.78 44.04
C ASP A 56 0.14 -40.84 43.45
N ARG A 57 1.00 -40.25 44.30
CA ARG A 57 2.02 -39.29 43.90
C ARG A 57 3.42 -39.90 43.97
N SER A 58 4.26 -39.58 43.00
CA SER A 58 5.68 -39.91 43.04
C SER A 58 6.55 -38.77 42.53
N VAL A 59 7.73 -38.60 43.11
CA VAL A 59 8.78 -37.71 42.62
C VAL A 59 10.06 -38.52 42.45
N GLU A 60 10.70 -38.40 41.30
CA GLU A 60 11.99 -38.98 40.97
C GLU A 60 13.00 -37.86 40.72
N LEU A 61 14.14 -37.94 41.41
CA LEU A 61 15.35 -37.17 41.12
C LEU A 61 16.39 -38.15 40.56
N TYR A 62 16.92 -37.85 39.39
CA TYR A 62 17.93 -38.62 38.70
C TYR A 62 19.07 -37.69 38.26
N HIS A 63 20.31 -38.06 38.52
CA HIS A 63 21.48 -37.30 38.16
C HIS A 63 22.61 -38.25 37.78
N SER A 64 23.07 -38.17 36.55
CA SER A 64 24.21 -38.90 36.01
C SER A 64 25.13 -37.92 35.27
N ILE A 65 26.21 -38.44 34.70
CA ILE A 65 27.09 -37.66 33.82
C ILE A 65 26.39 -37.19 32.54
N ASP A 66 25.39 -37.96 32.07
CA ASP A 66 24.71 -37.71 30.80
C ASP A 66 23.38 -36.96 30.96
N GLU A 67 22.73 -37.11 32.12
CA GLU A 67 21.38 -36.58 32.34
C GLU A 67 21.14 -36.14 33.79
N PHE A 68 20.58 -34.94 33.94
CA PHE A 68 19.89 -34.50 35.13
C PHE A 68 18.38 -34.49 34.87
N LYS A 69 17.58 -35.14 35.72
CA LYS A 69 16.13 -35.24 35.57
C LYS A 69 15.41 -35.14 36.91
N ILE A 70 14.39 -34.29 36.96
CA ILE A 70 13.38 -34.26 38.03
C ILE A 70 12.04 -34.59 37.39
N GLU A 71 11.32 -35.56 37.93
CA GLU A 71 10.02 -35.97 37.42
C GLU A 71 9.01 -36.14 38.56
N ALA A 72 7.90 -35.40 38.50
CA ALA A 72 6.78 -35.54 39.40
C ALA A 72 5.57 -36.12 38.65
N LYS A 73 4.92 -37.13 39.25
CA LYS A 73 3.75 -37.83 38.69
C LYS A 73 2.62 -37.89 39.70
N LYS A 74 1.38 -37.78 39.22
CA LYS A 74 0.16 -38.12 39.95
C LYS A 74 -0.73 -38.99 39.05
N LYS A 75 -0.83 -40.29 39.36
CA LYS A 75 -1.41 -41.27 38.42
C LYS A 75 -2.92 -41.08 38.25
N SER A 76 -3.67 -40.73 39.30
CA SER A 76 -5.13 -40.53 39.24
C SER A 76 -5.56 -39.40 38.30
N GLU A 77 -4.70 -38.41 38.10
CA GLU A 77 -5.01 -37.23 37.26
C GLU A 77 -4.22 -37.23 35.94
N GLY A 78 -3.42 -38.26 35.68
CA GLY A 78 -2.52 -38.31 34.53
C GLY A 78 -1.60 -37.09 34.46
N LEU A 79 -1.18 -36.57 35.64
CA LEU A 79 -0.35 -35.38 35.72
C LEU A 79 1.12 -35.77 35.76
N LEU A 80 1.90 -35.19 34.85
CA LEU A 80 3.34 -35.37 34.74
C LEU A 80 3.99 -33.99 34.64
N ALA A 81 4.96 -33.71 35.50
CA ALA A 81 5.85 -32.57 35.35
C ALA A 81 7.28 -33.08 35.30
N ARG A 82 8.07 -32.66 34.32
CA ARG A 82 9.45 -33.10 34.14
C ARG A 82 10.37 -31.93 33.81
N ILE A 83 11.51 -31.90 34.46
CA ILE A 83 12.69 -31.11 34.06
C ILE A 83 13.75 -32.12 33.68
N ARG A 84 14.27 -32.06 32.46
CA ARG A 84 15.37 -32.91 31.98
C ARG A 84 16.44 -32.02 31.37
N GLN A 85 17.68 -32.31 31.67
CA GLN A 85 18.85 -31.66 31.08
C GLN A 85 19.85 -32.74 30.69
N THR A 86 20.35 -32.68 29.47
CA THR A 86 21.49 -33.46 28.99
C THR A 86 22.58 -32.52 28.51
N ALA A 87 23.66 -33.06 27.93
CA ALA A 87 24.66 -32.24 27.26
C ALA A 87 24.10 -31.44 26.07
N ASP A 88 23.05 -31.96 25.42
CA ASP A 88 22.53 -31.43 24.15
C ASP A 88 21.24 -30.62 24.30
N GLU A 89 20.51 -30.80 25.40
CA GLU A 89 19.13 -30.33 25.53
C GLU A 89 18.74 -30.00 26.97
N ILE A 90 17.92 -28.94 27.14
CA ILE A 90 17.12 -28.68 28.33
C ILE A 90 15.64 -28.78 27.95
N SER A 91 14.89 -29.67 28.60
CA SER A 91 13.47 -29.93 28.38
C SER A 91 12.65 -29.71 29.66
N LEU A 92 11.56 -28.97 29.52
CA LEU A 92 10.57 -28.65 30.54
C LEU A 92 9.21 -29.13 30.04
N LEU A 93 8.60 -30.10 30.71
CA LEU A 93 7.31 -30.69 30.34
C LEU A 93 6.31 -30.56 31.48
N ALA A 94 5.10 -30.14 31.15
CA ALA A 94 3.93 -30.24 32.01
C ALA A 94 2.75 -30.83 31.21
N GLU A 95 2.32 -32.01 31.62
CA GLU A 95 1.25 -32.78 30.98
C GLU A 95 0.13 -33.05 31.99
N LYS A 96 -1.12 -32.88 31.54
CA LYS A 96 -2.33 -33.25 32.28
C LYS A 96 -3.40 -33.70 31.30
N GLY A 97 -3.64 -35.01 31.24
CA GLY A 97 -4.60 -35.59 30.30
C GLY A 97 -4.18 -35.35 28.85
N THR A 98 -4.93 -34.53 28.10
CA THR A 98 -4.63 -34.18 26.70
C THR A 98 -3.83 -32.89 26.54
N ILE A 99 -3.63 -32.12 27.61
CA ILE A 99 -2.91 -30.84 27.58
C ILE A 99 -1.43 -31.12 27.83
N THR A 100 -0.58 -30.75 26.88
CA THR A 100 0.87 -30.77 27.00
C THR A 100 1.43 -29.38 26.78
N ASN A 101 2.17 -28.85 27.76
CA ASN A 101 3.03 -27.69 27.57
C ASN A 101 4.48 -28.16 27.66
N GLU A 102 5.25 -27.82 26.64
CA GLU A 102 6.65 -28.22 26.51
C GLU A 102 7.50 -27.02 26.09
N VAL A 103 8.64 -26.85 26.75
CA VAL A 103 9.70 -25.95 26.31
C VAL A 103 10.98 -26.77 26.21
N ASN A 104 11.59 -26.76 25.04
CA ASN A 104 12.81 -27.47 24.73
C ASN A 104 13.83 -26.49 24.16
N ILE A 105 15.02 -26.47 24.75
CA ILE A 105 16.14 -25.61 24.34
C ILE A 105 17.29 -26.54 23.96
N SER A 106 17.73 -26.45 22.71
CA SER A 106 18.83 -27.23 22.15
C SER A 106 19.80 -26.32 21.40
N THR A 107 20.88 -26.88 20.87
CA THR A 107 21.84 -26.16 20.01
C THR A 107 21.22 -25.66 18.71
N GLU A 108 20.21 -26.37 18.19
CA GLU A 108 19.62 -26.09 16.87
C GLU A 108 18.40 -25.17 16.94
N LYS A 109 17.60 -25.30 18.00
CA LYS A 109 16.32 -24.59 18.11
C LYS A 109 15.84 -24.45 19.54
N ILE A 110 14.99 -23.44 19.74
CA ILE A 110 14.06 -23.35 20.87
C ILE A 110 12.70 -23.80 20.37
N PHE A 111 12.16 -24.88 20.93
CA PHE A 111 10.84 -25.40 20.63
C PHE A 111 9.89 -25.11 21.81
N ILE A 112 8.75 -24.49 21.51
CA ILE A 112 7.71 -24.16 22.50
C ILE A 112 6.40 -24.74 21.96
N HIS A 113 5.78 -25.63 22.73
CA HIS A 113 4.49 -26.21 22.43
C HIS A 113 3.53 -25.97 23.61
N GLY A 114 2.34 -25.49 23.32
CA GLY A 114 1.32 -25.23 24.33
C GLY A 114 0.09 -24.56 23.71
N ASN A 115 -0.95 -24.39 24.52
CA ASN A 115 -2.21 -23.79 24.07
C ASN A 115 -2.14 -22.27 23.90
N LYS A 116 -1.28 -21.61 24.69
CA LYS A 116 -1.09 -20.16 24.67
C LYS A 116 0.39 -19.85 24.88
N LEU A 117 0.90 -18.86 24.17
CA LEU A 117 2.23 -18.28 24.38
C LEU A 117 2.03 -16.79 24.72
N TRP A 118 2.51 -16.38 25.89
CA TRP A 118 2.50 -14.98 26.31
C TRP A 118 3.93 -14.48 26.39
N VAL A 119 4.23 -13.41 25.64
CA VAL A 119 5.54 -12.76 25.62
C VAL A 119 5.35 -11.30 25.96
N ASN A 120 6.03 -10.81 26.99
CA ASN A 120 5.95 -9.42 27.42
C ASN A 120 7.35 -8.83 27.51
N SER A 121 7.81 -8.24 26.41
CA SER A 121 9.07 -7.50 26.33
C SER A 121 8.83 -6.09 25.79
N GLU A 122 9.82 -5.21 25.93
CA GLU A 122 9.70 -3.79 25.53
C GLU A 122 9.38 -3.60 24.04
N ASN A 123 9.97 -4.42 23.16
CA ASN A 123 9.88 -4.28 21.71
C ASN A 123 9.10 -5.41 21.01
N PHE A 124 8.71 -6.46 21.74
CA PHE A 124 7.95 -7.59 21.23
C PHE A 124 6.95 -8.08 22.28
N VAL A 125 5.66 -7.96 21.98
CA VAL A 125 4.56 -8.40 22.85
C VAL A 125 3.68 -9.38 22.09
N LEU A 126 3.39 -10.52 22.71
CA LEU A 126 2.36 -11.48 22.30
C LEU A 126 1.43 -11.69 23.50
N ASP A 127 0.17 -11.28 23.38
CA ASP A 127 -0.80 -11.38 24.48
C ASP A 127 -1.49 -12.76 24.56
N ASP A 128 -2.33 -12.96 25.59
CA ASP A 128 -3.00 -14.24 25.83
C ASP A 128 -4.21 -14.51 24.92
N VAL A 129 -4.56 -13.54 24.07
CA VAL A 129 -5.60 -13.62 23.03
C VAL A 129 -4.99 -13.88 21.65
N GLY A 130 -3.68 -13.66 21.48
CA GLY A 130 -2.91 -13.89 20.26
C GLY A 130 -2.57 -12.63 19.47
N ASN A 131 -2.76 -11.43 20.03
CA ASN A 131 -2.35 -10.19 19.37
C ASN A 131 -0.83 -10.02 19.48
N MET A 132 -0.20 -9.60 18.39
CA MET A 132 1.24 -9.32 18.31
C MET A 132 1.50 -7.82 18.14
N SER A 133 2.43 -7.27 18.92
CA SER A 133 2.93 -5.90 18.77
C SER A 133 4.45 -5.89 18.73
N MET A 134 5.01 -5.21 17.73
CA MET A 134 6.46 -5.10 17.48
C MET A 134 6.86 -3.64 17.33
N ARG A 135 8.02 -3.25 17.86
CA ARG A 135 8.59 -1.91 17.71
C ARG A 135 9.97 -1.96 17.04
N GLY A 136 10.30 -0.94 16.24
CA GLY A 136 11.52 -0.85 15.44
C GLY A 136 11.28 -1.22 13.96
N ASP A 137 12.38 -1.38 13.21
CA ASP A 137 12.32 -1.76 11.79
C ASP A 137 12.07 -3.27 11.62
N ILE A 138 11.10 -3.62 10.78
CA ILE A 138 10.78 -5.01 10.43
C ILE A 138 11.21 -5.27 8.99
N TYR A 139 12.32 -6.00 8.81
CA TYR A 139 12.80 -6.41 7.49
C TYR A 139 12.22 -7.76 7.09
N ALA A 140 11.19 -7.76 6.23
CA ALA A 140 10.59 -8.97 5.68
C ALA A 140 10.81 -9.03 4.16
N LYS A 141 11.43 -10.11 3.66
CA LYS A 141 11.60 -10.34 2.21
C LYS A 141 10.28 -10.74 1.53
N SER A 142 9.43 -11.48 2.25
CA SER A 142 8.10 -11.88 1.83
C SER A 142 7.28 -12.30 3.05
N GLY A 143 5.99 -11.99 3.09
CA GLY A 143 5.13 -12.40 4.20
C GLY A 143 3.65 -12.25 3.87
N TYR A 144 2.84 -13.16 4.38
CA TYR A 144 1.38 -13.14 4.26
C TYR A 144 0.75 -12.88 5.62
N PHE A 145 -0.02 -11.81 5.72
CA PHE A 145 -0.69 -11.36 6.94
C PHE A 145 -2.18 -11.23 6.66
N GLY A 146 -2.96 -12.27 6.97
CA GLY A 146 -4.43 -12.19 6.98
C GLY A 146 -5.06 -11.64 5.69
N GLY A 147 -4.57 -12.03 4.52
CA GLY A 147 -5.04 -11.52 3.21
C GLY A 147 -4.19 -10.40 2.62
N TYR A 148 -3.15 -9.94 3.32
CA TYR A 148 -2.18 -8.97 2.80
C TYR A 148 -0.84 -9.65 2.53
N ALA A 149 -0.20 -9.33 1.41
CA ALA A 149 1.13 -9.83 1.07
C ALA A 149 2.14 -8.67 0.95
N ILE A 150 3.24 -8.77 1.69
CA ILE A 150 4.48 -8.02 1.39
C ILE A 150 5.23 -8.84 0.35
N ALA A 151 5.45 -8.28 -0.84
CA ALA A 151 6.07 -8.99 -1.95
C ALA A 151 7.17 -8.16 -2.62
N GLU A 152 8.16 -8.87 -3.15
CA GLU A 152 9.22 -8.33 -3.98
C GLU A 152 9.27 -9.14 -5.29
N GLU A 153 9.02 -8.47 -6.41
CA GLU A 153 9.07 -9.08 -7.75
C GLU A 153 9.79 -8.12 -8.70
N GLY A 154 10.79 -8.64 -9.43
CA GLY A 154 11.59 -7.84 -10.36
C GLY A 154 12.31 -6.63 -9.74
N GLY A 155 12.67 -6.69 -8.45
CA GLY A 155 13.34 -5.61 -7.72
C GLY A 155 12.42 -4.48 -7.25
N LYS A 156 11.09 -4.66 -7.32
CA LYS A 156 10.09 -3.72 -6.80
C LYS A 156 9.38 -4.32 -5.60
N GLN A 157 9.19 -3.52 -4.55
CA GLN A 157 8.49 -3.89 -3.33
C GLN A 157 7.05 -3.34 -3.36
N TYR A 158 6.08 -4.15 -2.97
CA TYR A 158 4.66 -3.76 -2.96
C TYR A 158 3.87 -4.46 -1.86
N LEU A 159 2.75 -3.85 -1.50
CA LEU A 159 1.77 -4.37 -0.55
C LEU A 159 0.49 -4.71 -1.33
N LYS A 160 0.13 -6.00 -1.35
CA LYS A 160 -1.07 -6.51 -2.05
C LYS A 160 -2.12 -6.93 -1.01
N ALA A 161 -3.40 -6.72 -1.32
CA ALA A 161 -4.52 -7.27 -0.56
C ALA A 161 -5.33 -8.22 -1.44
N ASP A 162 -5.68 -9.41 -0.94
CA ASP A 162 -6.42 -10.44 -1.68
C ASP A 162 -7.86 -10.03 -2.02
N ASN A 163 -8.43 -9.09 -1.26
CA ASN A 163 -9.75 -8.51 -1.52
C ASN A 163 -9.66 -7.15 -2.28
N GLY A 164 -8.47 -6.77 -2.76
CA GLY A 164 -8.22 -5.51 -3.46
C GLY A 164 -8.18 -4.26 -2.58
N VAL A 165 -8.44 -4.35 -1.27
CA VAL A 165 -8.54 -3.17 -0.40
C VAL A 165 -7.33 -3.08 0.52
N VAL A 166 -6.49 -2.06 0.31
CA VAL A 166 -5.39 -1.68 1.23
C VAL A 166 -5.86 -0.54 2.12
N ARG A 167 -6.07 -0.80 3.42
CA ARG A 167 -6.36 0.23 4.42
C ARG A 167 -5.11 0.52 5.25
N ALA A 168 -4.53 1.70 5.08
CA ALA A 168 -3.38 2.15 5.84
C ALA A 168 -3.53 3.64 6.18
N ALA A 169 -3.14 4.03 7.40
CA ALA A 169 -3.24 5.41 7.87
C ALA A 169 -2.18 6.33 7.24
N THR A 170 -1.08 5.78 6.71
CA THR A 170 -0.06 6.53 5.96
C THR A 170 0.67 5.56 5.02
N LEU A 171 0.71 5.86 3.72
CA LEU A 171 1.51 5.15 2.72
C LEU A 171 2.42 6.17 2.04
N ALA A 172 3.72 6.09 2.31
CA ALA A 172 4.73 6.95 1.69
C ALA A 172 5.73 6.09 0.92
N GLY A 173 6.13 6.54 -0.28
CA GLY A 173 7.16 5.86 -1.11
C GLY A 173 6.78 4.48 -1.64
N THR A 174 5.49 4.12 -1.66
CA THR A 174 5.02 2.80 -2.10
C THR A 174 4.19 2.91 -3.38
N ASN A 175 4.43 2.01 -4.35
CA ASN A 175 3.56 1.85 -5.52
C ASN A 175 2.31 1.05 -5.14
N ILE A 176 1.14 1.67 -5.26
CA ILE A 176 -0.15 1.03 -4.95
C ILE A 176 -0.71 0.41 -6.24
N MET A 177 -0.72 -0.92 -6.32
CA MET A 177 -1.39 -1.66 -7.40
C MET A 177 -2.68 -2.28 -6.85
N THR A 178 -3.81 -1.64 -7.14
CA THR A 178 -5.15 -2.11 -6.75
C THR A 178 -6.12 -1.98 -7.93
N ASP A 179 -7.10 -2.87 -7.99
CA ASP A 179 -8.23 -2.79 -8.91
C ASP A 179 -9.13 -1.58 -8.62
N LYS A 180 -9.12 -1.07 -7.36
CA LYS A 180 -9.90 0.10 -6.94
C LYS A 180 -9.19 0.84 -5.80
N LEU A 181 -8.81 2.10 -6.05
CA LEU A 181 -8.32 3.02 -5.02
C LEU A 181 -9.48 3.92 -4.55
N ASP A 182 -10.13 3.55 -3.45
CA ASP A 182 -11.11 4.41 -2.77
C ASP A 182 -10.40 5.29 -1.74
N ILE A 183 -10.35 6.60 -1.99
CA ILE A 183 -9.88 7.60 -1.02
C ILE A 183 -11.13 8.27 -0.43
N ALA A 184 -11.59 7.77 0.71
CA ALA A 184 -12.71 8.35 1.45
C ALA A 184 -12.16 9.07 2.69
N THR A 185 -12.37 10.38 2.74
CA THR A 185 -12.02 11.23 3.88
C THR A 185 -13.15 12.22 4.12
N ASP A 186 -13.44 12.48 5.39
CA ASP A 186 -14.38 13.52 5.81
C ASP A 186 -13.72 14.91 5.90
N GLU A 187 -12.41 15.00 5.58
CA GLU A 187 -11.60 16.22 5.55
C GLU A 187 -10.97 16.46 4.17
N ASP A 188 -10.58 17.73 3.92
CA ASP A 188 -9.91 18.15 2.69
C ASP A 188 -8.58 17.41 2.48
N ILE A 189 -8.42 16.83 1.29
CA ILE A 189 -7.14 16.27 0.84
C ILE A 189 -6.24 17.45 0.44
N SER A 190 -5.46 17.96 1.38
CA SER A 190 -4.50 19.05 1.16
C SER A 190 -3.06 18.54 1.22
N GLY A 191 -2.19 19.06 0.35
CA GLY A 191 -0.76 18.71 0.32
C GLY A 191 -0.40 17.36 -0.33
N CYS A 192 -1.38 16.65 -0.90
CA CYS A 192 -1.16 15.41 -1.66
C CYS A 192 -1.29 15.67 -3.18
N SER A 193 -0.32 15.22 -3.98
CA SER A 193 -0.41 15.22 -5.44
C SER A 193 -0.74 13.81 -5.95
N ILE A 194 -1.78 13.70 -6.80
CA ILE A 194 -2.05 12.50 -7.58
C ILE A 194 -1.53 12.77 -9.00
N ASP A 195 -0.40 12.16 -9.35
CA ASP A 195 0.22 12.32 -10.66
C ASP A 195 -0.34 11.28 -11.65
N PHE A 196 -1.13 11.76 -12.61
CA PHE A 196 -1.69 10.95 -13.71
C PHE A 196 -0.89 11.07 -15.02
N SER A 197 0.33 11.62 -14.99
CA SER A 197 1.14 11.93 -16.18
C SER A 197 1.35 10.77 -17.17
N ASN A 198 1.14 9.52 -16.75
CA ASN A 198 1.25 8.32 -17.59
C ASN A 198 0.02 7.39 -17.53
N CYS A 199 -1.16 7.89 -17.13
CA CYS A 199 -2.37 7.10 -17.00
C CYS A 199 -3.40 7.43 -18.10
N HIS A 200 -3.89 6.41 -18.81
CA HIS A 200 -5.04 6.54 -19.70
C HIS A 200 -6.34 6.44 -18.88
N VAL A 201 -6.88 7.57 -18.42
CA VAL A 201 -8.13 7.61 -17.65
C VAL A 201 -9.32 7.62 -18.61
N LYS A 202 -9.93 6.46 -18.81
CA LYS A 202 -11.14 6.30 -19.65
C LYS A 202 -12.34 5.94 -18.77
N SER A 203 -13.29 6.87 -18.65
CA SER A 203 -14.57 6.62 -17.99
C SER A 203 -15.70 6.48 -19.01
N ASN A 204 -16.58 5.50 -18.79
CA ASN A 204 -17.77 5.28 -19.61
C ASN A 204 -19.04 5.87 -18.94
N ARG A 205 -18.90 6.66 -17.87
CA ARG A 205 -19.97 7.33 -17.11
C ARG A 205 -19.49 8.68 -16.57
N ASN A 206 -20.40 9.50 -16.05
CA ASN A 206 -20.05 10.73 -15.36
C ASN A 206 -19.08 10.45 -14.20
N SER A 207 -17.91 11.06 -14.26
CA SER A 207 -16.91 11.04 -13.21
C SER A 207 -16.79 12.46 -12.66
N TYR A 208 -17.12 12.64 -11.38
CA TYR A 208 -16.95 13.92 -10.71
C TYR A 208 -15.53 13.97 -10.16
N PHE A 209 -14.64 14.60 -10.92
CA PHE A 209 -13.36 15.04 -10.38
C PHE A 209 -13.61 16.42 -9.77
N GLY A 210 -13.17 16.62 -8.52
CA GLY A 210 -13.25 17.93 -7.87
C GLY A 210 -12.40 18.97 -8.59
N TRP A 211 -12.00 20.02 -7.88
CA TRP A 211 -11.18 21.07 -8.44
C TRP A 211 -9.78 20.52 -8.71
N PHE A 212 -9.32 20.54 -9.95
CA PHE A 212 -7.94 20.19 -10.31
C PHE A 212 -7.31 21.30 -11.14
N TYR A 213 -6.09 21.66 -10.78
CA TYR A 213 -5.22 22.51 -11.58
C TYR A 213 -4.43 21.60 -12.53
N SER A 214 -4.57 21.82 -13.83
CA SER A 214 -3.79 21.11 -14.85
C SER A 214 -3.33 22.09 -15.91
N ASP A 215 -2.06 21.98 -16.28
CA ASP A 215 -1.47 22.79 -17.35
C ASP A 215 -1.99 22.37 -18.74
N ASN A 216 -2.49 21.14 -18.89
CA ASN A 216 -3.08 20.62 -20.13
C ASN A 216 -4.27 19.69 -19.85
N VAL A 217 -5.38 19.86 -20.58
CA VAL A 217 -6.53 18.94 -20.58
C VAL A 217 -6.87 18.58 -22.02
N THR A 218 -6.69 17.31 -22.38
CA THR A 218 -7.07 16.80 -23.70
C THR A 218 -8.17 15.76 -23.53
N ALA A 219 -9.38 16.04 -24.02
CA ALA A 219 -10.49 15.11 -24.02
C ALA A 219 -10.94 14.78 -25.46
N SER A 220 -11.20 13.50 -25.73
CA SER A 220 -11.57 13.03 -27.07
C SER A 220 -13.07 13.19 -27.40
N LYS A 221 -13.88 13.77 -26.50
CA LYS A 221 -15.34 14.01 -26.61
C LYS A 221 -15.73 15.18 -25.67
N ASP A 222 -17.03 15.36 -25.41
CA ASP A 222 -17.61 16.44 -24.59
C ASP A 222 -16.89 16.64 -23.24
N ILE A 223 -16.58 17.91 -22.96
CA ILE A 223 -16.02 18.36 -21.70
C ILE A 223 -17.14 19.01 -20.88
N TYR A 224 -17.59 18.33 -19.83
CA TYR A 224 -18.38 18.95 -18.76
C TYR A 224 -17.43 19.38 -17.64
N ALA A 225 -16.67 20.46 -17.86
CA ALA A 225 -15.69 20.94 -16.92
C ALA A 225 -16.26 22.09 -16.07
N HIS A 226 -16.29 21.88 -14.75
CA HIS A 226 -16.22 22.97 -13.78
C HIS A 226 -14.74 23.30 -13.53
N CYS A 227 -14.03 23.70 -14.59
CA CYS A 227 -12.62 24.06 -14.52
C CYS A 227 -12.47 25.47 -13.93
N GLY A 228 -11.76 25.59 -12.81
CA GLY A 228 -11.52 26.86 -12.12
C GLY A 228 -10.44 27.74 -12.76
N SER A 229 -10.40 27.83 -14.11
CA SER A 229 -9.35 28.41 -14.99
C SER A 229 -8.37 27.39 -15.61
N ALA A 230 -7.98 27.65 -16.85
CA ALA A 230 -6.96 26.93 -17.62
C ALA A 230 -6.21 27.95 -18.51
N ASP A 231 -4.90 27.77 -18.67
CA ASP A 231 -4.06 28.66 -19.50
C ASP A 231 -4.31 28.43 -21.01
N VAL A 232 -4.61 27.17 -21.39
CA VAL A 232 -4.99 26.77 -22.74
C VAL A 232 -6.16 25.78 -22.68
N VAL A 233 -7.21 26.05 -23.46
CA VAL A 233 -8.35 25.13 -23.64
C VAL A 233 -8.43 24.76 -25.12
N GLU A 234 -7.96 23.57 -25.48
CA GLU A 234 -8.10 23.01 -26.82
C GLU A 234 -9.26 22.01 -26.84
N CYS A 235 -10.31 22.33 -27.60
CA CYS A 235 -11.43 21.44 -27.82
C CYS A 235 -11.57 21.18 -29.32
N ALA A 236 -11.43 19.92 -29.73
CA ALA A 236 -11.68 19.50 -31.12
C ALA A 236 -13.19 19.40 -31.44
N GLY A 237 -14.06 19.67 -30.45
CA GLY A 237 -15.52 19.61 -30.55
C GLY A 237 -16.18 20.85 -29.94
N LYS A 238 -17.33 20.68 -29.28
CA LYS A 238 -18.11 21.78 -28.70
C LYS A 238 -17.73 22.01 -27.23
N ILE A 239 -17.61 23.27 -26.83
CA ILE A 239 -17.54 23.69 -25.43
C ILE A 239 -18.94 24.16 -25.02
N PHE A 240 -19.57 23.48 -24.06
CA PHE A 240 -20.81 23.94 -23.43
C PHE A 240 -20.50 24.55 -22.07
N CYS A 241 -20.59 25.87 -21.96
CA CYS A 241 -20.37 26.60 -20.70
C CYS A 241 -21.46 27.66 -20.49
N TYR A 242 -21.82 27.89 -19.22
CA TYR A 242 -22.78 28.95 -18.85
C TYR A 242 -22.19 30.34 -19.06
N ASP A 243 -20.88 30.49 -18.85
CA ASP A 243 -20.14 31.73 -19.10
C ASP A 243 -18.67 31.40 -19.44
N TYR A 244 -18.05 32.21 -20.29
CA TYR A 244 -16.62 32.15 -20.62
C TYR A 244 -16.01 33.52 -20.32
N TRP A 245 -15.26 33.61 -19.23
CA TRP A 245 -14.53 34.82 -18.87
C TRP A 245 -13.10 34.76 -19.42
N SER A 246 -12.79 35.61 -20.38
CA SER A 246 -11.42 35.80 -20.88
C SER A 246 -11.14 37.28 -21.08
N ASP A 247 -10.01 37.75 -20.57
CA ASP A 247 -9.55 39.13 -20.76
C ASP A 247 -9.25 39.44 -22.24
N ASN A 248 -9.13 38.40 -23.08
CA ASN A 248 -8.81 38.49 -24.51
C ASN A 248 -9.89 37.84 -25.40
N GLN A 249 -11.14 37.70 -24.93
CA GLN A 249 -12.22 37.14 -25.74
C GLN A 249 -12.37 37.91 -27.07
N GLY A 250 -12.41 37.19 -28.20
CA GLY A 250 -12.55 37.78 -29.54
C GLY A 250 -11.28 38.43 -30.12
N ILE A 251 -10.10 38.24 -29.49
CA ILE A 251 -8.83 38.72 -30.04
C ILE A 251 -8.18 37.64 -30.91
N ALA A 252 -8.22 37.80 -32.23
CA ALA A 252 -7.56 36.92 -33.19
C ALA A 252 -6.17 37.44 -33.62
N TYR A 253 -5.26 36.53 -33.96
CA TYR A 253 -3.96 36.88 -34.53
C TYR A 253 -4.13 37.59 -35.89
N SER A 254 -3.79 38.88 -35.97
CA SER A 254 -3.96 39.71 -37.19
C SER A 254 -2.67 40.34 -37.70
N ASP A 255 -1.51 39.95 -37.15
CA ASP A 255 -0.18 40.49 -37.52
C ASP A 255 0.13 40.24 -39.00
N ARG A 256 0.61 41.27 -39.71
CA ARG A 256 0.94 41.20 -41.15
C ARG A 256 1.97 40.12 -41.47
N ARG A 257 2.88 39.78 -40.54
CA ARG A 257 3.90 38.73 -40.71
C ARG A 257 3.32 37.32 -40.76
N LEU A 258 2.08 37.15 -40.29
CA LEU A 258 1.34 35.89 -40.29
C LEU A 258 0.40 35.77 -41.50
N LYS A 259 0.41 36.74 -42.42
CA LYS A 259 -0.50 36.82 -43.57
C LYS A 259 0.27 36.82 -44.88
N GLU A 260 -0.19 36.04 -45.83
CA GLU A 260 0.28 36.04 -47.22
C GLU A 260 -0.87 36.33 -48.17
N GLU A 261 -0.55 36.64 -49.43
CA GLU A 261 -1.54 36.92 -50.50
C GLU A 261 -2.65 37.94 -50.13
N ILE A 262 -2.30 38.98 -49.39
CA ILE A 262 -3.26 40.03 -48.97
C ILE A 262 -3.82 40.75 -50.20
N ARG A 263 -5.14 40.63 -50.41
CA ARG A 263 -5.90 41.29 -51.48
C ARG A 263 -6.98 42.19 -50.87
N GLU A 264 -7.29 43.29 -51.55
CA GLU A 264 -8.37 44.18 -51.15
C GLU A 264 -9.72 43.59 -51.58
N ILE A 265 -10.73 43.69 -50.71
CA ILE A 265 -12.12 43.40 -51.05
C ILE A 265 -12.75 44.73 -51.47
N PRO A 266 -13.23 44.88 -52.72
CA PRO A 266 -13.86 46.12 -53.16
C PRO A 266 -15.09 46.46 -52.32
N ASP A 267 -15.16 47.71 -51.85
CA ASP A 267 -16.26 48.18 -50.97
C ASP A 267 -17.66 47.97 -51.59
N GLU A 268 -17.79 48.16 -52.91
CA GLU A 268 -19.03 47.89 -53.67
C GLU A 268 -19.45 46.42 -53.65
N GLU A 269 -18.48 45.51 -53.76
CA GLU A 269 -18.74 44.08 -53.74
C GLU A 269 -19.08 43.60 -52.33
N ALA A 270 -18.42 44.16 -51.32
CA ALA A 270 -18.73 43.93 -49.92
C ALA A 270 -20.16 44.40 -49.61
N LEU A 271 -20.56 45.61 -50.02
CA LEU A 271 -21.92 46.13 -49.84
C LEU A 271 -22.96 45.25 -50.54
N ARG A 272 -22.74 44.92 -51.82
CA ARG A 272 -23.64 44.05 -52.57
C ARG A 272 -23.83 42.70 -51.88
N TYR A 273 -22.75 42.13 -51.37
CA TYR A 273 -22.79 40.84 -50.68
C TYR A 273 -23.52 40.94 -49.34
N ILE A 274 -23.20 41.92 -48.49
CA ILE A 274 -23.89 42.13 -47.21
C ILE A 274 -25.40 42.35 -47.41
N LEU A 275 -25.80 43.13 -48.43
CA LEU A 275 -27.21 43.35 -48.76
C LEU A 275 -27.91 42.10 -49.32
N SER A 276 -27.16 41.11 -49.81
CA SER A 276 -27.74 39.84 -50.27
C SER A 276 -28.09 38.88 -49.13
N LEU A 277 -27.46 39.06 -47.94
CA LEU A 277 -27.70 38.22 -46.78
C LEU A 277 -29.09 38.45 -46.20
N ARG A 278 -29.76 37.36 -45.78
CA ARG A 278 -31.11 37.40 -45.23
C ARG A 278 -31.08 37.06 -43.74
N PRO A 279 -31.06 38.06 -42.84
CA PRO A 279 -31.16 37.80 -41.41
C PRO A 279 -32.54 37.24 -41.06
N VAL A 280 -32.54 36.28 -40.15
CA VAL A 280 -33.74 35.58 -39.67
C VAL A 280 -33.77 35.52 -38.14
N GLU A 281 -34.97 35.41 -37.61
CA GLU A 281 -35.25 35.03 -36.22
C GLU A 281 -35.58 33.53 -36.19
N TYR A 282 -35.03 32.79 -35.23
CA TYR A 282 -35.25 31.34 -35.13
C TYR A 282 -35.16 30.83 -33.68
N GLU A 283 -35.73 29.65 -33.43
CA GLU A 283 -35.50 28.87 -32.22
C GLU A 283 -34.78 27.56 -32.58
N LEU A 284 -33.90 27.09 -31.70
CA LEU A 284 -33.25 25.80 -31.86
C LEU A 284 -34.24 24.68 -31.50
N LYS A 285 -34.20 23.56 -32.23
CA LYS A 285 -35.19 22.47 -32.07
C LYS A 285 -35.20 21.84 -30.67
N ASP A 286 -34.06 21.84 -29.99
CA ASP A 286 -33.85 21.18 -28.69
C ASP A 286 -33.45 22.18 -27.59
N GLU A 287 -33.49 23.49 -27.86
CA GLU A 287 -33.11 24.54 -26.92
C GLU A 287 -34.14 25.68 -26.96
N ALA A 288 -34.66 26.04 -25.79
CA ALA A 288 -35.65 27.10 -25.67
C ALA A 288 -34.97 28.48 -25.69
N GLY A 289 -35.34 29.33 -26.62
CA GLY A 289 -34.81 30.68 -26.75
C GLY A 289 -34.98 31.23 -28.15
N VAL A 290 -35.22 32.55 -28.25
CA VAL A 290 -35.25 33.24 -29.54
C VAL A 290 -33.83 33.69 -29.88
N HIS A 291 -33.37 33.30 -31.07
CA HIS A 291 -32.06 33.62 -31.61
C HIS A 291 -32.20 34.41 -32.92
N TYR A 292 -31.13 35.10 -33.31
CA TYR A 292 -31.04 35.88 -34.54
C TYR A 292 -29.79 35.46 -35.30
N GLY A 293 -29.87 35.37 -36.62
CA GLY A 293 -28.72 34.98 -37.43
C GLY A 293 -29.05 34.80 -38.90
N LEU A 294 -28.24 33.98 -39.56
CA LEU A 294 -28.33 33.64 -40.98
C LEU A 294 -28.54 32.14 -41.14
N ILE A 295 -29.11 31.71 -42.26
CA ILE A 295 -29.25 30.29 -42.62
C ILE A 295 -28.11 29.91 -43.55
N ALA A 296 -27.30 28.92 -43.16
CA ALA A 296 -26.10 28.53 -43.91
C ALA A 296 -26.43 28.09 -45.35
N GLN A 297 -27.53 27.38 -45.54
CA GLN A 297 -28.00 26.92 -46.85
C GLN A 297 -28.42 28.06 -47.77
N ASP A 298 -28.94 29.17 -47.22
CA ASP A 298 -29.30 30.35 -48.02
C ASP A 298 -28.03 31.02 -48.57
N ILE A 299 -26.95 31.08 -47.77
CA ILE A 299 -25.66 31.61 -48.21
C ILE A 299 -25.05 30.73 -49.32
N ILE A 300 -25.08 29.40 -49.16
CA ILE A 300 -24.63 28.46 -50.20
C ILE A 300 -25.42 28.66 -51.50
N GLY A 301 -26.75 28.85 -51.39
CA GLY A 301 -27.64 29.01 -52.54
C GLY A 301 -27.41 30.28 -53.36
N GLU A 302 -27.06 31.39 -52.70
CA GLU A 302 -26.74 32.68 -53.34
C GLU A 302 -25.26 32.76 -53.79
N GLY A 303 -24.43 31.82 -53.32
CA GLY A 303 -23.00 31.74 -53.57
C GLY A 303 -22.17 32.24 -52.38
N ASP A 304 -21.13 31.48 -52.02
CA ASP A 304 -20.25 31.78 -50.89
C ASP A 304 -18.81 32.12 -51.34
N PRO A 305 -18.59 33.30 -51.95
CA PRO A 305 -17.28 33.70 -52.46
C PRO A 305 -16.26 34.03 -51.35
N TYR A 306 -16.71 34.19 -50.10
CA TYR A 306 -15.88 34.53 -48.95
C TYR A 306 -15.70 33.35 -47.98
N HIS A 307 -16.20 32.16 -48.34
CA HIS A 307 -16.05 30.93 -47.55
C HIS A 307 -16.56 31.09 -46.11
N LEU A 308 -17.73 31.71 -45.95
CA LEU A 308 -18.38 31.91 -44.66
C LEU A 308 -19.01 30.63 -44.11
N VAL A 309 -19.32 29.66 -44.96
CA VAL A 309 -19.98 28.41 -44.55
C VAL A 309 -19.00 27.25 -44.52
N GLU A 310 -19.00 26.54 -43.39
CA GLU A 310 -18.22 25.32 -43.20
C GLU A 310 -19.14 24.13 -42.91
N GLU A 311 -18.85 22.96 -43.48
CA GLU A 311 -19.52 21.70 -43.16
C GLU A 311 -18.73 20.99 -42.05
N MET A 312 -19.41 20.74 -40.93
CA MET A 312 -18.84 20.02 -39.80
C MET A 312 -18.79 18.52 -40.07
N GLU A 313 -17.99 17.77 -39.29
CA GLU A 313 -17.84 16.31 -39.44
C GLU A 313 -19.17 15.54 -39.31
N ASP A 314 -20.14 16.10 -38.58
CA ASP A 314 -21.48 15.54 -38.39
C ASP A 314 -22.47 15.86 -39.54
N GLY A 315 -22.00 16.54 -40.60
CA GLY A 315 -22.77 16.89 -41.79
C GLY A 315 -23.66 18.12 -41.64
N TYR A 316 -23.57 18.85 -40.52
CA TYR A 316 -24.27 20.13 -40.35
C TYR A 316 -23.41 21.30 -40.83
N TYR A 317 -24.06 22.30 -41.42
CA TYR A 317 -23.41 23.54 -41.86
C TYR A 317 -23.37 24.57 -40.73
N CYS A 318 -22.26 25.29 -40.63
CA CYS A 318 -22.01 26.37 -39.67
C CYS A 318 -21.56 27.63 -40.40
N ILE A 319 -21.77 28.81 -39.77
CA ILE A 319 -21.40 30.11 -40.33
C ILE A 319 -20.31 30.74 -39.47
N ASN A 320 -19.23 31.19 -40.11
CA ASN A 320 -18.21 32.02 -39.49
C ASN A 320 -18.68 33.49 -39.43
N TYR A 321 -19.39 33.84 -38.35
CA TYR A 321 -19.93 35.19 -38.17
C TYR A 321 -18.85 36.27 -38.02
N GLU A 322 -17.70 35.96 -37.40
CA GLU A 322 -16.59 36.93 -37.24
C GLU A 322 -16.01 37.38 -38.58
N SER A 323 -16.05 36.51 -39.59
CA SER A 323 -15.58 36.86 -40.94
C SER A 323 -16.43 37.93 -41.63
N LEU A 324 -17.65 38.19 -41.14
CA LEU A 324 -18.50 39.27 -41.65
C LEU A 324 -18.00 40.65 -41.24
N ASP A 325 -17.23 40.80 -40.16
CA ASP A 325 -16.81 42.10 -39.64
C ASP A 325 -16.04 42.93 -40.68
N ALA A 326 -15.15 42.29 -41.42
CA ALA A 326 -14.38 42.94 -42.48
C ALA A 326 -15.26 43.35 -43.68
N LEU A 327 -16.25 42.54 -44.03
CA LEU A 327 -17.20 42.82 -45.11
C LEU A 327 -18.16 43.95 -44.73
N ILE A 328 -18.65 43.96 -43.50
CA ILE A 328 -19.48 45.03 -42.94
C ILE A 328 -18.69 46.34 -42.96
N ALA A 329 -17.42 46.34 -42.55
CA ALA A 329 -16.58 47.54 -42.59
C ALA A 329 -16.42 48.11 -44.02
N GLY A 330 -16.27 47.24 -45.04
CA GLY A 330 -16.26 47.66 -46.45
C GLY A 330 -17.61 48.19 -46.93
N ALA A 331 -18.69 47.49 -46.59
CA ALA A 331 -20.05 47.89 -46.92
C ALA A 331 -20.43 49.25 -46.35
N MET A 332 -20.06 49.52 -45.09
CA MET A 332 -20.28 50.81 -44.43
C MET A 332 -19.55 51.95 -45.14
N ARG A 333 -18.29 51.75 -45.56
CA ARG A 333 -17.55 52.75 -46.35
C ARG A 333 -18.22 53.05 -47.68
N GLN A 334 -18.69 52.02 -48.39
CA GLN A 334 -19.41 52.24 -49.65
C GLN A 334 -20.71 53.01 -49.42
N GLN A 335 -21.49 52.61 -48.41
CA GLN A 335 -22.74 53.26 -48.07
C GLN A 335 -22.54 54.75 -47.71
N GLU A 336 -21.46 55.08 -46.99
CA GLU A 336 -21.07 56.46 -46.70
C GLU A 336 -20.79 57.26 -47.98
N ARG A 337 -19.99 56.71 -48.92
CA ARG A 337 -19.72 57.36 -50.22
C ARG A 337 -20.99 57.59 -51.03
N GLU A 338 -21.92 56.64 -51.04
CA GLU A 338 -23.21 56.77 -51.72
C GLU A 338 -24.06 57.87 -51.08
N MET A 339 -24.11 57.96 -49.76
CA MET A 339 -24.81 59.03 -49.03
C MET A 339 -24.20 60.41 -49.28
N GLU A 340 -22.87 60.53 -49.27
CA GLU A 340 -22.16 61.78 -49.59
C GLU A 340 -22.42 62.21 -51.04
N GLY A 341 -22.44 61.26 -51.98
CA GLY A 341 -22.78 61.51 -53.39
C GLY A 341 -24.20 62.03 -53.60
N ILE A 342 -25.14 61.67 -52.74
CA ILE A 342 -26.52 62.18 -52.74
C ILE A 342 -26.59 63.59 -52.11
N GLY A 343 -25.70 63.91 -51.16
CA GLY A 343 -25.64 65.19 -50.44
C GLY A 343 -25.11 66.41 -51.23
N VAL A 344 -24.53 66.21 -52.42
CA VAL A 344 -24.04 67.30 -53.30
C VAL A 344 -25.16 67.83 -54.24
N GLY A 345 -26.39 67.32 -54.09
CA GLY A 345 -27.55 67.65 -54.94
C GLY A 345 -28.68 68.43 -54.24
N LEU A 346 -28.40 69.23 -53.20
CA LEU A 346 -29.38 70.16 -52.59
C LEU A 346 -28.90 71.61 -52.63
#